data_AF-A0A2D6N4B2-F1
#
_entry.id   AF-A0A2D6N4B2-F1
#
_cell.length_a   1.000
_cell.length_b   1.000
_cell.length_c   1.000
_cell.angle_alpha   90.00
_cell.angle_beta   90.00
_cell.angle_gamma   90.00
#
_symmetry.space_group_name_H-M   'P 1'
#
loop_
_entity.id
_entity.type
_entity.pdbx_description
1 polymer ?
#
loop_
_entity_poly.entity_id
_entity_poly.type
_entity_poly.pdbx_seq_one_letter_code
_entity_poly.pdbx_strand_id
1 'polypeptide(L)'
;MQPTKPRRIHLWQVRCERNGHWTNTYVLGDDRYVRKLGRTRHHEIAEINVWEDPVLDEAVTIFNGLFGQGWDQHRCFDRILGLACDPAPSGEQYNFNGWGWCRICGSRIAGGEGGDPARYAIVEVPQVTHRAWDRLSGEEKQERFRRALQELGCLPPNEPDT
;
A
#
# COMPACT_ATOMS: atom_id res chain seq x y z
N MET A 1 -13.97 8.34 12.17
CA MET A 1 -13.97 7.62 10.90
C MET A 1 -15.12 8.18 10.08
N GLN A 2 -14.88 8.64 8.84
CA GLN A 2 -16.00 8.98 7.96
C GLN A 2 -16.72 7.67 7.58
N PRO A 3 -18.06 7.64 7.54
CA PRO A 3 -18.80 6.45 7.14
C PRO A 3 -18.46 6.13 5.68
N THR A 4 -17.87 4.97 5.44
CA THR A 4 -17.56 4.51 4.08
C THR A 4 -18.76 3.77 3.52
N LYS A 5 -19.20 4.18 2.32
CA LYS A 5 -20.30 3.50 1.65
C LYS A 5 -19.80 2.13 1.15
N PRO A 6 -20.57 1.04 1.32
CA PRO A 6 -20.22 -0.25 0.74
C PRO A 6 -20.02 -0.12 -0.77
N ARG A 7 -18.97 -0.76 -1.29
CA ARG A 7 -18.59 -0.70 -2.70
C ARG A 7 -18.57 -2.09 -3.30
N ARG A 8 -18.93 -2.16 -4.59
CA ARG A 8 -18.74 -3.35 -5.42
C ARG A 8 -17.26 -3.44 -5.81
N ILE A 9 -16.58 -4.49 -5.36
CA ILE A 9 -15.17 -4.75 -5.65
C ILE A 9 -15.01 -6.07 -6.39
N HIS A 10 -14.01 -6.19 -7.28
CA HIS A 10 -13.76 -7.45 -7.96
C HIS A 10 -13.12 -8.46 -7.01
N LEU A 11 -13.50 -9.73 -7.18
CA LEU A 11 -12.87 -10.87 -6.55
C LEU A 11 -12.00 -11.59 -7.59
N TRP A 12 -10.70 -11.63 -7.35
CA TRP A 12 -9.78 -12.42 -8.15
C TRP A 12 -9.43 -13.69 -7.39
N GLN A 13 -9.38 -14.80 -8.12
CA GLN A 13 -8.88 -16.05 -7.56
C GLN A 13 -7.36 -16.04 -7.66
N VAL A 14 -6.71 -16.33 -6.55
CA VAL A 14 -5.25 -16.27 -6.44
C VAL A 14 -4.73 -17.52 -5.76
N ARG A 15 -3.53 -17.96 -6.14
CA ARG A 15 -2.91 -19.19 -5.63
C ARG A 15 -1.65 -18.83 -4.85
N CYS A 16 -1.57 -19.29 -3.61
CA CYS A 16 -0.37 -19.13 -2.81
C CYS A 16 0.80 -19.91 -3.42
N GLU A 17 1.91 -19.22 -3.69
CA GLU A 17 3.11 -19.81 -4.31
C GLU A 17 3.74 -20.90 -3.42
N ARG A 18 3.66 -20.74 -2.09
CA ARG A 18 4.31 -21.64 -1.14
C ARG A 18 3.58 -22.98 -0.92
N ASN A 19 2.26 -22.95 -0.76
CA ASN A 19 1.48 -24.14 -0.37
C ASN A 19 0.39 -24.50 -1.39
N GLY A 20 0.29 -23.77 -2.50
CA GLY A 20 -0.67 -24.02 -3.57
C GLY A 20 -2.14 -23.72 -3.22
N HIS A 21 -2.42 -23.18 -2.02
CA HIS A 21 -3.78 -22.88 -1.57
C HIS A 21 -4.43 -21.78 -2.40
N TRP A 22 -5.66 -22.02 -2.84
CA TRP A 22 -6.48 -21.04 -3.56
C TRP A 22 -7.28 -20.17 -2.61
N THR A 23 -7.25 -18.85 -2.80
CA THR A 23 -8.07 -17.89 -2.06
C THR A 23 -8.59 -16.81 -2.98
N ASN A 24 -9.53 -16.00 -2.50
CA ASN A 24 -9.94 -14.78 -3.18
C ASN A 24 -9.15 -13.58 -2.64
N THR A 25 -8.87 -12.62 -3.51
CA THR A 25 -8.39 -11.28 -3.14
C THR A 25 -9.29 -10.21 -3.73
N TYR A 26 -9.36 -9.07 -3.08
CA TYR A 26 -10.08 -7.90 -3.57
C TYR A 26 -9.22 -7.11 -4.55
N VAL A 27 -9.79 -6.69 -5.67
CA VAL A 27 -9.13 -5.87 -6.68
C VAL A 27 -10.06 -4.72 -7.06
N LEU A 28 -9.51 -3.49 -7.07
CA LEU A 28 -10.25 -2.34 -7.59
C LEU A 28 -10.53 -2.55 -9.07
N GLY A 29 -11.73 -2.20 -9.53
CA GLY A 29 -12.16 -2.33 -10.93
C GLY A 29 -11.48 -1.31 -11.84
N ASP A 30 -12.27 -0.49 -12.51
CA ASP A 30 -11.80 0.41 -13.58
C ASP A 30 -11.04 1.65 -13.06
N ASP A 31 -11.05 1.91 -11.75
CA ASP A 31 -10.45 3.11 -11.15
C ASP A 31 -9.00 2.94 -10.67
N ARG A 32 -8.27 1.90 -11.10
CA ARG A 32 -6.92 1.57 -10.56
C ARG A 32 -5.87 2.68 -10.75
N TYR A 33 -6.07 3.59 -11.69
CA TYR A 33 -5.16 4.72 -11.94
C TYR A 33 -5.37 5.89 -10.97
N VAL A 34 -6.56 6.00 -10.39
CA VAL A 34 -6.94 7.07 -9.46
C VAL A 34 -6.95 6.57 -8.02
N ARG A 35 -7.12 5.26 -7.81
CA ARG A 35 -7.30 4.66 -6.48
C ARG A 35 -6.37 3.48 -6.29
N LYS A 36 -5.72 3.41 -5.13
CA LYS A 36 -4.91 2.24 -4.72
C LYS A 36 -5.56 1.54 -3.54
N LEU A 37 -5.54 0.20 -3.56
CA LEU A 37 -6.02 -0.63 -2.46
C LEU A 37 -4.83 -1.08 -1.61
N GLY A 38 -4.76 -0.52 -0.41
CA GLY A 38 -3.85 -0.93 0.65
C GLY A 38 -4.32 -2.24 1.27
N ARG A 39 -3.38 -3.13 1.57
CA ARG A 39 -3.67 -4.43 2.20
C ARG A 39 -2.66 -4.72 3.31
N THR A 40 -3.09 -5.42 4.36
CA THR A 40 -2.24 -5.94 5.44
C THR A 40 -2.14 -7.47 5.40
N ARG A 41 -1.23 -8.06 6.20
CA ARG A 41 -1.12 -9.52 6.34
C ARG A 41 -2.32 -10.11 7.05
N HIS A 42 -3.00 -9.31 7.87
CA HIS A 42 -4.26 -9.65 8.53
C HIS A 42 -5.49 -9.49 7.62
N HIS A 43 -5.28 -9.22 6.33
CA HIS A 43 -6.33 -9.09 5.32
C HIS A 43 -7.26 -7.89 5.53
N GLU A 44 -6.80 -6.89 6.26
CA GLU A 44 -7.48 -5.60 6.31
C GLU A 44 -7.20 -4.85 5.02
N ILE A 45 -8.19 -4.07 4.58
CA ILE A 45 -8.12 -3.29 3.37
C ILE A 45 -8.44 -1.84 3.67
N ALA A 46 -7.78 -0.95 2.94
CA ALA A 46 -8.12 0.47 2.89
C ALA A 46 -7.81 1.02 1.50
N GLU A 47 -8.42 2.14 1.16
CA GLU A 47 -8.24 2.82 -0.12
C GLU A 47 -7.56 4.16 0.10
N ILE A 48 -6.73 4.55 -0.86
CA ILE A 48 -6.21 5.90 -1.00
C ILE A 48 -6.55 6.42 -2.40
N ASN A 49 -7.05 7.65 -2.48
CA ASN A 49 -7.25 8.35 -3.75
C ASN A 49 -5.96 9.06 -4.13
N VAL A 50 -5.24 8.55 -5.12
CA VAL A 50 -3.91 9.08 -5.48
C VAL A 50 -3.95 10.42 -6.21
N TRP A 51 -5.12 10.97 -6.54
CA TRP A 51 -5.22 12.28 -7.21
C TRP A 51 -5.72 13.38 -6.30
N GLU A 52 -6.42 13.04 -5.23
CA GLU A 52 -7.07 14.01 -4.34
C GLU A 52 -6.43 14.05 -2.95
N ASP A 53 -5.36 13.28 -2.73
CA ASP A 53 -4.70 13.15 -1.44
C ASP A 53 -3.48 14.08 -1.34
N PRO A 54 -3.57 15.21 -0.59
CA PRO A 54 -2.46 16.15 -0.47
C PRO A 54 -1.26 15.55 0.27
N VAL A 55 -1.46 14.51 1.09
CA VAL A 55 -0.36 13.81 1.77
C VAL A 55 0.44 12.99 0.77
N LEU A 56 -0.19 12.52 -0.31
CA LEU A 56 0.52 11.86 -1.38
C LEU A 56 1.45 12.82 -2.13
N ASP A 57 1.01 14.04 -2.42
CA ASP A 57 1.85 15.06 -3.07
C ASP A 57 3.07 15.42 -2.20
N GLU A 58 2.87 15.52 -0.88
CA GLU A 58 3.95 15.70 0.09
C GLU A 58 4.90 14.49 0.08
N ALA A 59 4.35 13.27 0.13
CA ALA A 59 5.14 12.04 0.12
C ALA A 59 5.97 11.89 -1.16
N VAL A 60 5.41 12.21 -2.33
CA VAL A 60 6.12 12.22 -3.61
C VAL A 60 7.25 13.26 -3.59
N THR A 61 6.99 14.45 -3.06
CA THR A 61 7.99 15.51 -2.94
C THR A 61 9.17 15.07 -2.08
N ILE A 62 8.90 14.51 -0.89
CA ILE A 62 9.94 13.98 0.01
C ILE A 62 10.70 12.85 -0.66
N PHE A 63 10.00 11.90 -1.26
CA PHE A 63 10.61 10.76 -1.92
C PHE A 63 11.54 11.20 -3.05
N ASN A 64 11.10 12.09 -3.94
CA ASN A 64 11.90 12.61 -5.04
C ASN A 64 13.13 13.40 -4.54
N GLY A 65 12.98 14.14 -3.43
CA GLY A 65 14.11 14.82 -2.79
C GLY A 65 15.18 13.87 -2.25
N LEU A 66 14.80 12.67 -1.83
CA LEU A 66 15.72 11.65 -1.32
C LEU A 66 16.32 10.78 -2.44
N PHE A 67 15.58 10.51 -3.51
CA PHE A 67 15.93 9.52 -4.53
C PHE A 67 16.49 10.10 -5.84
N GLY A 68 16.35 11.40 -6.09
CA GLY A 68 16.59 11.99 -7.42
C GLY A 68 15.50 11.64 -8.43
N GLN A 69 15.80 11.65 -9.73
CA GLN A 69 14.85 11.29 -10.82
C GLN A 69 15.27 9.95 -11.46
N GLY A 70 14.38 8.95 -11.56
CA GLY A 70 14.69 7.65 -12.19
C GLY A 70 13.53 6.62 -12.19
N TRP A 71 13.59 5.61 -13.08
CA TRP A 71 12.47 4.67 -13.34
C TRP A 71 12.25 3.57 -12.28
N ASP A 72 13.27 3.17 -11.49
CA ASP A 72 13.13 2.11 -10.46
C ASP A 72 12.39 2.58 -9.17
N GLN A 73 11.90 3.83 -9.20
CA GLN A 73 11.29 4.53 -8.09
C GLN A 73 9.93 3.99 -7.68
N HIS A 74 9.11 3.54 -8.65
CA HIS A 74 7.72 3.14 -8.38
C HIS A 74 7.62 1.98 -7.37
N ARG A 75 8.53 1.00 -7.46
CA ARG A 75 8.54 -0.16 -6.56
C ARG A 75 8.90 0.22 -5.13
N CYS A 76 9.83 1.17 -4.96
CA CYS A 76 10.22 1.66 -3.64
C CYS A 76 9.12 2.57 -3.06
N PHE A 77 8.54 3.44 -3.88
CA PHE A 77 7.47 4.34 -3.47
C PHE A 77 6.23 3.59 -2.96
N ASP A 78 5.73 2.59 -3.69
CA ASP A 78 4.55 1.82 -3.27
C ASP A 78 4.73 1.11 -1.93
N ARG A 79 5.97 0.78 -1.56
CA ARG A 79 6.30 0.14 -0.29
C ARG A 79 6.35 1.12 0.88
N ILE A 80 6.73 2.36 0.63
CA ILE A 80 6.82 3.38 1.68
C ILE A 80 5.55 4.23 1.79
N LEU A 81 4.65 4.18 0.80
CA LEU A 81 3.41 4.94 0.80
C LEU A 81 2.55 4.66 2.06
N GLY A 82 2.56 3.42 2.54
CA GLY A 82 1.91 3.05 3.80
C GLY A 82 2.38 3.83 5.02
N LEU A 83 3.61 4.35 5.03
CA LEU A 83 4.17 5.06 6.18
C LEU A 83 3.56 6.44 6.41
N ALA A 84 2.99 7.02 5.36
CA ALA A 84 2.22 8.25 5.45
C ALA A 84 0.79 8.01 5.94
N CYS A 85 0.32 6.76 5.93
CA CYS A 85 -1.01 6.39 6.39
C CYS A 85 -0.99 6.04 7.89
N ASP A 86 -2.12 6.25 8.55
CA ASP A 86 -2.38 5.67 9.85
C ASP A 86 -2.45 4.13 9.73
N PRO A 87 -1.96 3.38 10.75
CA PRO A 87 -1.94 1.93 10.69
C PRO A 87 -3.35 1.34 10.67
N ALA A 88 -3.46 0.11 10.16
CA ALA A 88 -4.68 -0.67 10.20
C ALA A 88 -5.11 -0.98 11.65
N PRO A 89 -6.35 -1.44 11.90
CA PRO A 89 -6.79 -1.86 13.24
C PRO A 89 -5.88 -2.87 13.93
N SER A 90 -5.21 -3.75 13.18
CA SER A 90 -4.19 -4.69 13.68
C SER A 90 -2.88 -4.02 14.14
N GLY A 91 -2.67 -2.74 13.83
CA GLY A 91 -1.42 -2.02 13.99
C GLY A 91 -0.45 -2.18 12.81
N GLU A 92 -0.76 -3.00 11.81
CA GLU A 92 0.08 -3.17 10.62
C GLU A 92 -0.03 -1.99 9.65
N GLN A 93 1.06 -1.72 8.94
CA GLN A 93 1.06 -0.76 7.84
C GLN A 93 0.43 -1.35 6.58
N TYR A 94 -0.38 -0.54 5.89
CA TYR A 94 -0.93 -0.91 4.60
C TYR A 94 0.15 -0.96 3.52
N ASN A 95 0.10 -1.98 2.67
CA ASN A 95 0.92 -2.05 1.47
C ASN A 95 0.08 -1.79 0.23
N PHE A 96 0.55 -0.89 -0.63
CA PHE A 96 -0.15 -0.46 -1.84
C PHE A 96 0.41 -1.05 -3.14
N ASN A 97 1.40 -1.95 -3.05
CA ASN A 97 2.06 -2.54 -4.23
C ASN A 97 1.24 -3.65 -4.94
N GLY A 98 -0.02 -3.83 -4.58
CA GLY A 98 -0.92 -4.81 -5.17
C GLY A 98 -0.77 -6.24 -4.65
N TRP A 99 0.16 -6.53 -3.74
CA TRP A 99 0.33 -7.88 -3.20
C TRP A 99 -0.79 -8.27 -2.23
N GLY A 100 -1.13 -9.56 -2.25
CA GLY A 100 -1.94 -10.20 -1.23
C GLY A 100 -1.13 -11.14 -0.35
N TRP A 101 -1.74 -11.62 0.73
CA TRP A 101 -1.16 -12.63 1.61
C TRP A 101 -2.04 -13.87 1.70
N CYS A 102 -1.40 -15.01 1.87
CA CYS A 102 -2.07 -16.28 2.09
C CYS A 102 -2.59 -16.35 3.51
N ARG A 103 -3.92 -16.54 3.65
CA ARG A 103 -4.61 -16.73 4.94
C ARG A 103 -4.10 -17.93 5.75
N ILE A 104 -3.46 -18.90 5.08
CA ILE A 104 -3.00 -20.14 5.72
C ILE A 104 -1.56 -20.05 6.21
N CYS A 105 -0.64 -19.51 5.39
CA CYS A 105 0.79 -19.54 5.70
C CYS A 105 1.45 -18.15 5.74
N GLY A 106 0.68 -17.07 5.59
CA GLY A 106 1.17 -15.69 5.60
C GLY A 106 2.14 -15.33 4.47
N SER A 107 2.38 -16.24 3.52
CA SER A 107 3.28 -16.00 2.39
C SER A 107 2.62 -15.08 1.37
N ARG A 108 3.44 -14.39 0.57
CA ARG A 108 2.93 -13.53 -0.50
C ARG A 108 2.16 -14.35 -1.52
N ILE A 109 1.15 -13.71 -2.10
CA ILE A 109 0.44 -14.23 -3.26
C ILE A 109 0.77 -13.31 -4.42
N ALA A 110 1.41 -13.85 -5.45
CA ALA A 110 1.63 -13.16 -6.71
C ALA A 110 0.59 -13.61 -7.73
N GLY A 111 0.09 -12.65 -8.51
CA GLY A 111 -0.79 -12.93 -9.62
C GLY A 111 -2.19 -13.43 -9.20
N GLY A 112 -3.09 -13.33 -10.16
CA GLY A 112 -4.48 -13.70 -10.04
C GLY A 112 -5.16 -13.52 -11.36
N GLU A 113 -6.13 -14.38 -11.63
CA GLU A 113 -7.00 -14.21 -12.79
C GLU A 113 -8.36 -13.72 -12.28
N GLY A 114 -8.87 -12.69 -12.96
CA GLY A 114 -10.29 -12.39 -12.86
C GLY A 114 -11.01 -13.60 -13.46
N GLY A 115 -11.80 -14.30 -12.64
CA GLY A 115 -12.59 -15.42 -13.15
C GLY A 115 -13.53 -14.97 -14.28
N ASP A 116 -13.87 -15.88 -15.18
CA ASP A 116 -14.95 -15.71 -16.14
C ASP A 116 -16.10 -16.68 -15.79
N PRO A 117 -17.28 -16.18 -15.36
CA PRO A 117 -17.66 -14.77 -15.27
C PRO A 117 -17.00 -14.03 -14.11
N ALA A 118 -16.84 -12.71 -14.28
CA ALA A 118 -16.28 -11.85 -13.25
C ALA A 118 -17.07 -11.93 -11.94
N ARG A 119 -16.36 -12.14 -10.83
CA ARG A 119 -16.94 -12.22 -9.48
C ARG A 119 -16.76 -10.91 -8.74
N TYR A 120 -17.73 -10.58 -7.89
CA TYR A 120 -17.76 -9.34 -7.15
C TYR A 120 -18.19 -9.57 -5.69
N ALA A 121 -17.75 -8.69 -4.80
CA ALA A 121 -18.25 -8.59 -3.44
C ALA A 121 -18.71 -7.15 -3.16
N ILE A 122 -19.70 -7.01 -2.28
CA ILE A 122 -20.05 -5.72 -1.69
C ILE A 122 -19.34 -5.65 -0.34
N VAL A 123 -18.37 -4.74 -0.22
CA VAL A 123 -17.57 -4.57 0.99
C VAL A 123 -17.41 -3.10 1.34
N GLU A 124 -17.33 -2.79 2.62
CA GLU A 124 -16.89 -1.48 3.07
C GLU A 124 -15.37 -1.40 2.93
N VAL A 125 -14.91 -0.41 2.16
CA VAL A 125 -13.48 -0.13 2.00
C VAL A 125 -13.23 1.22 2.68
N PRO A 126 -12.62 1.25 3.87
CA PRO A 126 -12.30 2.50 4.54
C PRO A 126 -11.28 3.30 3.71
N GLN A 127 -11.39 4.63 3.73
CA GLN A 127 -10.30 5.48 3.25
C GLN A 127 -9.22 5.52 4.33
N VAL A 128 -7.95 5.54 3.90
CA VAL A 128 -6.85 5.80 4.83
C VAL A 128 -6.96 7.20 5.43
N THR A 129 -6.36 7.38 6.60
CA THR A 129 -6.19 8.69 7.24
C THR A 129 -4.71 8.94 7.48
N HIS A 130 -4.34 10.19 7.75
CA HIS A 130 -2.95 10.62 7.86
C HIS A 130 -2.67 11.34 9.19
N ARG A 131 -3.47 11.08 10.23
CA ARG A 131 -3.46 11.88 11.46
C ARG A 131 -2.13 11.85 12.18
N ALA A 132 -1.46 10.70 12.21
CA ALA A 132 -0.14 10.59 12.81
C ALA A 132 0.92 11.27 11.95
N TRP A 133 0.79 11.18 10.63
CA TRP A 133 1.70 11.83 9.67
C TRP A 133 1.62 13.35 9.75
N ASP A 134 0.41 13.91 9.81
CA ASP A 134 0.15 15.35 9.86
C ASP A 134 0.74 16.04 11.11
N ARG A 135 1.04 15.26 12.16
CA ARG A 135 1.64 15.77 13.41
C ARG A 135 3.17 15.81 13.36
N LEU A 136 3.79 15.22 12.35
CA LEU A 136 5.24 15.21 12.21
C LEU A 136 5.71 16.52 11.58
N SER A 137 6.86 16.99 12.05
CA SER A 137 7.65 18.02 11.36
C SER A 137 8.16 17.50 10.01
N GLY A 138 8.56 18.44 9.14
CA GLY A 138 9.16 18.09 7.84
C GLY A 138 10.40 17.20 7.97
N GLU A 139 11.25 17.47 8.97
CA GLU A 139 12.46 16.68 9.24
C GLU A 139 12.13 15.25 9.68
N GLU A 140 11.13 15.08 10.56
CA GLU A 140 10.69 13.75 11.00
C GLU A 140 10.08 12.92 9.86
N LYS A 141 9.31 13.56 8.97
CA LYS A 141 8.75 12.92 7.77
C LYS A 141 9.87 12.44 6.83
N GLN A 142 10.85 13.31 6.56
CA GLN A 142 12.00 12.97 5.72
C GLN A 142 12.81 11.82 6.32
N GLU A 143 13.12 11.88 7.62
CA GLU A 143 13.88 10.83 8.30
C GLU A 143 13.14 9.49 8.32
N ARG A 144 11.81 9.51 8.53
CA ARG A 144 10.98 8.31 8.45
C ARG A 144 11.06 7.67 7.06
N PHE A 145 10.95 8.46 5.99
CA PHE A 145 11.05 7.95 4.63
C PHE A 145 12.46 7.45 4.31
N ARG A 146 13.49 8.20 4.69
CA ARG A 146 14.90 7.83 4.49
C ARG A 146 15.21 6.46 5.10
N ARG A 147 14.88 6.27 6.39
CA ARG A 147 15.10 4.99 7.09
C ARG A 147 14.42 3.83 6.39
N ALA A 148 13.14 3.99 6.04
CA ALA A 148 12.40 2.94 5.37
C ALA A 148 12.99 2.60 3.99
N LEU A 149 13.42 3.62 3.23
CA LEU A 149 14.07 3.40 1.94
C LEU A 149 15.41 2.67 2.10
N GLN A 150 16.19 2.98 3.13
CA GLN A 150 17.44 2.27 3.45
C GLN A 150 17.16 0.80 3.82
N GLU A 151 16.18 0.55 4.70
CA GLU A 151 15.77 -0.81 5.09
C GLU A 151 15.28 -1.65 3.90
N LEU A 152 14.64 -1.00 2.92
CA LEU A 152 14.18 -1.64 1.69
C LEU A 152 15.30 -1.85 0.66
N GLY A 153 16.52 -1.36 0.92
CA GLY A 153 17.65 -1.37 -0.01
C GLY A 153 17.47 -0.43 -1.20
N CYS A 154 16.58 0.55 -1.05
CA CYS A 154 16.29 1.56 -2.07
C CYS A 154 17.26 2.75 -1.97
N LEU A 155 17.81 3.05 -0.79
CA LEU A 155 18.88 4.05 -0.60
C LEU A 155 20.10 3.39 0.06
N PRO A 156 21.32 3.89 -0.21
CA PRO A 156 22.50 3.49 0.55
C PRO A 156 22.35 3.87 2.04
N PRO A 157 22.95 3.11 2.97
CA PRO A 157 23.03 3.52 4.36
C PRO A 157 23.81 4.85 4.46
N ASN A 158 23.49 5.67 5.46
CA ASN A 158 24.25 6.90 5.68
C ASN A 158 25.73 6.54 5.89
N GLU A 159 26.62 7.16 5.12
CA GLU A 159 28.02 7.23 5.53
C GLU A 159 28.06 8.13 6.78
N PRO A 160 28.68 7.70 7.88
CA PRO A 160 28.90 8.60 9.00
C PRO A 160 29.79 9.75 8.49
N ASP A 161 29.37 10.99 8.72
CA ASP A 161 30.18 12.17 8.43
C ASP A 161 31.57 11.99 9.07
N THR A 162 32.57 11.70 8.25
CA THR A 162 33.99 11.65 8.65
C THR A 162 34.59 13.04 8.73
#